data_AF-A0A255EKV2-F1
#
_entry.id   AF-A0A255EKV2-F1
#
_cell.length_a   1.000
_cell.length_b   1.000
_cell.length_c   1.000
_cell.angle_alpha   90.00
_cell.angle_beta   90.00
_cell.angle_gamma   90.00
#
_symmetry.space_group_name_H-M   'P 1'
#
loop_
_entity.id
_entity.type
_entity.pdbx_description
1 polymer ?
#
loop_
_entity_poly.entity_id
_entity_poly.type
_entity_poly.pdbx_seq_one_letter_code
_entity_poly.pdbx_strand_id
1 'polypeptide(L)'
;MPPIPVGAAGVPITLQTLAVALAAMVLGPWRGAAAVGLYLVVGLVGLPVFAGGAAGVAVLAKPSAGYLLSFPLAAIIIGLLSRRALRSRHRSWRYALLVLSGLAGSFLVVHPLGIVGMVANADLSWAAAALADMLYWPGDVIKNLAAGAIAASVHAAFPRLLPRHASRRAAAGA
;
A
#
# COMPACT_ATOMS: atom_id res chain seq x y z
N MET A 1 9.17 8.78 9.28
CA MET A 1 10.25 8.14 8.48
C MET A 1 10.92 9.20 7.62
N PRO A 2 12.27 9.21 7.54
CA PRO A 2 13.00 10.19 6.74
C PRO A 2 12.69 10.01 5.23
N PRO A 3 12.26 11.06 4.52
CA PRO A 3 12.09 11.04 3.07
C PRO A 3 13.43 11.23 2.34
N ILE A 4 13.51 10.75 1.11
CA ILE A 4 14.56 11.17 0.16
C ILE A 4 13.91 12.16 -0.82
N PRO A 5 14.23 13.48 -0.72
CA PRO A 5 13.72 14.48 -1.66
C PRO A 5 14.22 14.17 -3.07
N VAL A 6 13.32 14.16 -4.06
CA VAL A 6 13.69 13.90 -5.46
C VAL A 6 12.80 14.66 -6.43
N GLY A 7 13.37 14.93 -7.62
CA GLY A 7 12.65 15.40 -8.80
C GLY A 7 12.16 16.85 -8.73
N ALA A 8 11.77 17.37 -9.90
CA ALA A 8 11.19 18.71 -10.03
C ALA A 8 9.79 18.82 -9.39
N ALA A 9 9.08 17.70 -9.22
CA ALA A 9 7.72 17.66 -8.65
C ALA A 9 7.68 17.79 -7.11
N GLY A 10 8.81 17.74 -6.41
CA GLY A 10 8.88 17.94 -4.96
C GLY A 10 8.23 16.85 -4.10
N VAL A 11 7.88 15.70 -4.69
CA VAL A 11 7.32 14.54 -3.97
C VAL A 11 8.46 13.58 -3.58
N PRO A 12 8.70 13.36 -2.28
CA PRO A 12 9.82 12.53 -1.84
C PRO A 12 9.59 11.03 -2.03
N ILE A 13 10.68 10.28 -2.17
CA ILE A 13 10.65 8.81 -2.02
C ILE A 13 10.53 8.46 -0.53
N THR A 14 9.58 7.59 -0.20
CA THR A 14 9.31 7.18 1.19
C THR A 14 9.09 5.67 1.30
N LEU A 15 9.08 5.16 2.54
CA LEU A 15 8.70 3.78 2.87
C LEU A 15 7.20 3.64 3.21
N GLN A 16 6.38 4.67 3.01
CA GLN A 16 4.95 4.61 3.35
C GLN A 16 4.22 3.54 2.51
N THR A 17 4.51 3.45 1.20
CA THR A 17 3.87 2.44 0.32
C THR A 17 4.23 1.00 0.72
N LEU A 18 5.44 0.77 1.24
CA LEU A 18 5.84 -0.51 1.81
C LEU A 18 4.95 -0.88 3.01
N ALA A 19 4.72 0.05 3.93
CA ALA A 19 3.89 -0.17 5.11
C ALA A 19 2.43 -0.46 4.73
N VAL A 20 1.89 0.24 3.72
CA VAL A 20 0.54 0.00 3.19
C VAL A 20 0.41 -1.40 2.60
N ALA A 21 1.35 -1.81 1.75
CA ALA A 21 1.38 -3.14 1.16
C ALA A 21 1.48 -4.23 2.24
N LEU A 22 2.36 -4.07 3.22
CA LEU A 22 2.52 -5.00 4.33
C LEU A 22 1.25 -5.12 5.18
N ALA A 23 0.65 -3.99 5.58
CA ALA A 23 -0.58 -3.98 6.36
C ALA A 23 -1.69 -4.75 5.63
N ALA A 24 -1.84 -4.52 4.33
CA ALA A 24 -2.83 -5.20 3.51
C ALA A 24 -2.55 -6.71 3.34
N MET A 25 -1.30 -7.10 3.07
CA MET A 25 -0.91 -8.51 2.88
C MET A 25 -1.01 -9.33 4.17
N VAL A 26 -0.77 -8.72 5.33
CA VAL A 26 -0.79 -9.39 6.63
C VAL A 26 -2.21 -9.42 7.23
N LEU A 27 -2.93 -8.29 7.18
CA LEU A 27 -4.23 -8.16 7.84
C LEU A 27 -5.42 -8.46 6.91
N GLY A 28 -5.19 -8.53 5.60
CA GLY A 28 -6.22 -8.65 4.58
C GLY A 28 -6.91 -7.32 4.28
N PRO A 29 -7.97 -7.33 3.44
CA PRO A 29 -8.50 -6.11 2.82
C PRO A 29 -9.10 -5.14 3.84
N TRP A 30 -10.01 -5.61 4.68
CA TRP A 30 -10.75 -4.73 5.58
C TRP A 30 -9.91 -4.23 6.77
N ARG A 31 -9.16 -5.14 7.40
CA ARG A 31 -8.30 -4.76 8.54
C ARG A 31 -7.07 -3.97 8.09
N GLY A 32 -6.50 -4.30 6.92
CA GLY A 32 -5.43 -3.52 6.32
C GLY A 32 -5.92 -2.11 5.96
N ALA A 33 -7.05 -1.99 5.27
CA ALA A 33 -7.65 -0.69 4.95
C ALA A 33 -8.04 0.11 6.20
N ALA A 34 -8.56 -0.53 7.25
CA ALA A 34 -8.86 0.14 8.51
C ALA A 34 -7.60 0.65 9.22
N ALA A 35 -6.52 -0.14 9.24
CA ALA A 35 -5.24 0.28 9.82
C ALA A 35 -4.62 1.46 9.05
N VAL A 36 -4.67 1.40 7.71
CA VAL A 36 -4.20 2.48 6.84
C VAL A 36 -5.11 3.71 6.93
N GLY A 37 -6.42 3.53 7.05
CA GLY A 37 -7.39 4.61 7.26
C GLY A 37 -7.17 5.30 8.60
N LEU A 38 -6.93 4.54 9.68
CA LEU A 38 -6.56 5.09 10.98
C LEU A 38 -5.26 5.89 10.88
N TYR A 39 -4.25 5.38 10.17
CA TYR A 39 -3.02 6.11 9.90
C TYR A 39 -3.27 7.46 9.22
N LEU A 40 -4.18 7.51 8.22
CA LEU A 40 -4.57 8.76 7.59
C LEU A 40 -5.27 9.71 8.55
N VAL A 41 -6.28 9.23 9.28
CA VAL A 41 -7.03 10.05 10.24
C VAL A 41 -6.11 10.65 11.29
N VAL A 42 -5.25 9.84 11.89
CA VAL A 42 -4.28 10.28 12.90
C VAL A 42 -3.35 11.36 12.33
N GLY A 43 -2.84 11.17 11.12
CA GLY A 43 -1.99 12.16 10.48
C GLY A 43 -2.73 13.45 10.12
N LEU A 44 -3.98 13.35 9.64
CA LEU A 44 -4.80 14.52 9.28
C LEU A 44 -5.26 15.33 10.50
N VAL A 45 -5.48 14.68 11.65
CA VAL A 45 -5.78 15.34 12.93
C VAL A 45 -4.57 16.08 13.52
N GLY A 46 -3.35 15.80 13.02
CA GLY A 46 -2.17 16.61 13.32
C GLY A 46 -1.00 15.85 13.94
N LEU A 47 -1.07 14.52 14.08
CA LEU A 47 0.09 13.75 14.55
C LEU A 47 1.12 13.60 13.40
N PRO A 48 2.43 13.80 13.67
CA PRO A 48 3.49 13.79 12.65
C PRO A 48 3.89 12.40 12.17
N VAL A 49 2.92 11.65 11.63
CA VAL A 49 3.08 10.26 11.18
C VAL A 49 3.37 10.13 9.68
N PHE A 50 3.14 11.17 8.88
CA PHE A 50 3.47 11.15 7.46
C PHE A 50 4.99 11.32 7.24
N ALA A 51 5.47 11.09 6.01
CA ALA A 51 6.89 11.23 5.72
C ALA A 51 7.42 12.63 6.03
N GLY A 52 8.67 12.69 6.50
CA GLY A 52 9.29 13.95 6.93
C GLY A 52 8.67 14.57 8.18
N GLY A 53 7.85 13.81 8.94
CA GLY A 53 7.14 14.33 10.10
C GLY A 53 5.96 15.24 9.73
N ALA A 54 5.48 15.17 8.47
CA ALA A 54 4.32 15.93 8.04
C ALA A 54 3.04 15.48 8.76
N ALA A 55 2.11 16.42 8.93
CA ALA A 55 0.83 16.22 9.60
C ALA A 55 -0.18 17.30 9.17
N GLY A 56 -1.44 17.08 9.55
CA GLY A 56 -2.53 18.03 9.37
C GLY A 56 -3.17 17.99 7.99
N VAL A 57 -4.33 18.64 7.90
CA VAL A 57 -5.11 18.75 6.65
C VAL A 57 -4.36 19.49 5.54
N ALA A 58 -3.41 20.36 5.87
CA ALA A 58 -2.58 21.08 4.90
C ALA A 58 -1.75 20.15 4.00
N VAL A 59 -1.52 18.89 4.41
CA VAL A 59 -0.86 17.88 3.57
C VAL A 59 -1.68 17.55 2.32
N LEU A 60 -3.00 17.74 2.35
CA LEU A 60 -3.88 17.49 1.20
C LEU A 60 -3.73 18.54 0.09
N ALA A 61 -3.13 19.70 0.39
CA ALA A 61 -2.78 20.71 -0.61
C ALA A 61 -1.42 20.44 -1.28
N LYS A 62 -0.70 19.38 -0.88
CA LYS A 62 0.60 19.04 -1.47
C LYS A 62 0.44 18.17 -2.73
N PRO A 63 1.40 18.19 -3.67
CA PRO A 63 1.41 17.28 -4.83
C PRO A 63 1.32 15.80 -4.44
N SER A 64 1.81 15.43 -3.25
CA SER A 64 1.78 14.07 -2.74
C SER A 64 0.42 13.60 -2.20
N ALA A 65 -0.59 14.47 -2.12
CA ALA A 65 -1.88 14.17 -1.53
C ALA A 65 -2.59 12.98 -2.21
N GLY A 66 -2.47 12.89 -3.53
CA GLY A 66 -3.04 11.80 -4.32
C GLY A 66 -2.54 10.42 -3.91
N TYR A 67 -1.23 10.29 -3.65
CA TYR A 67 -0.65 9.06 -3.12
C TYR A 67 -1.22 8.73 -1.74
N LEU A 68 -1.27 9.72 -0.85
CA LEU A 68 -1.73 9.51 0.52
C LEU A 68 -3.20 9.05 0.57
N LEU A 69 -4.08 9.69 -0.19
CA LEU A 69 -5.50 9.37 -0.27
C LEU A 69 -5.76 8.03 -0.99
N SER A 70 -4.83 7.56 -1.83
CA SER A 70 -4.92 6.26 -2.49
C SER A 70 -4.78 5.07 -1.53
N PHE A 71 -4.08 5.26 -0.39
CA PHE A 71 -3.61 4.15 0.43
C PHE A 71 -4.70 3.22 0.96
N PRO A 72 -5.87 3.69 1.45
CA PRO A 72 -6.93 2.78 1.90
C PRO A 72 -7.48 1.93 0.76
N LEU A 73 -7.66 2.53 -0.43
CA LEU A 73 -8.14 1.82 -1.61
C LEU A 73 -7.10 0.79 -2.09
N ALA A 74 -5.83 1.18 -2.14
CA ALA A 74 -4.73 0.27 -2.47
C ALA A 74 -4.68 -0.90 -1.47
N ALA A 75 -4.85 -0.64 -0.17
CA ALA A 75 -4.87 -1.67 0.86
C ALA A 75 -6.04 -2.67 0.68
N ILE A 76 -7.21 -2.22 0.22
CA ILE A 76 -8.32 -3.13 -0.12
C ILE A 76 -7.92 -4.04 -1.27
N ILE A 77 -7.41 -3.49 -2.38
CA ILE A 77 -7.02 -4.27 -3.57
C ILE A 77 -5.91 -5.28 -3.24
N ILE A 78 -4.84 -4.81 -2.60
CA ILE A 78 -3.71 -5.67 -2.16
C ILE A 78 -4.23 -6.76 -1.21
N GLY A 79 -5.09 -6.40 -0.26
CA GLY A 79 -5.65 -7.33 0.71
C GLY A 79 -6.55 -8.41 0.09
N LEU A 80 -7.37 -8.05 -0.90
CA LEU A 80 -8.22 -9.00 -1.64
C LEU A 80 -7.38 -10.01 -2.42
N LEU A 81 -6.38 -9.51 -3.16
CA LEU A 81 -5.49 -10.33 -3.98
C LEU A 81 -4.56 -11.21 -3.12
N SER A 82 -3.97 -10.65 -2.06
CA SER A 82 -3.12 -11.38 -1.13
C SER A 82 -3.88 -12.49 -0.40
N ARG A 83 -5.14 -12.27 -0.02
CA ARG A 83 -5.99 -13.35 0.54
C ARG A 83 -6.13 -14.52 -0.43
N ARG A 84 -6.21 -14.26 -1.74
CA ARG A 84 -6.24 -15.32 -2.76
C ARG A 84 -4.88 -15.98 -2.92
N ALA A 85 -3.79 -15.21 -2.85
CA ALA A 85 -2.41 -15.67 -2.88
C ALA A 85 -2.11 -16.68 -1.76
N LEU A 86 -2.55 -16.36 -0.54
CA LEU A 86 -2.33 -17.17 0.66
C LEU A 86 -3.00 -18.56 0.62
N ARG A 87 -3.96 -18.78 -0.29
CA ARG A 87 -4.55 -20.11 -0.53
C ARG A 87 -3.61 -21.06 -1.28
N SER A 88 -2.55 -20.54 -1.90
CA SER A 88 -1.57 -21.36 -2.64
C SER A 88 -0.76 -22.25 -1.69
N ARG A 89 -0.74 -23.55 -1.98
CA ARG A 89 0.08 -24.54 -1.25
C ARG A 89 1.57 -24.41 -1.56
N HIS A 90 1.93 -24.01 -2.77
CA HIS A 90 3.33 -23.85 -3.19
C HIS A 90 3.92 -22.53 -2.66
N ARG A 91 5.05 -22.61 -1.93
CA ARG A 91 5.68 -21.46 -1.26
C ARG A 91 6.16 -20.39 -2.24
N SER A 92 6.83 -20.79 -3.32
CA SER A 92 7.31 -19.87 -4.37
C SER A 92 6.16 -19.16 -5.07
N TRP A 93 5.12 -19.90 -5.44
CA TRP A 93 3.93 -19.34 -6.07
C TRP A 93 3.17 -18.38 -5.15
N ARG A 94 3.07 -18.72 -3.86
CA ARG A 94 2.49 -17.83 -2.84
C ARG A 94 3.26 -16.52 -2.75
N TYR A 95 4.59 -16.57 -2.68
CA TYR A 95 5.43 -15.38 -2.67
C TYR A 95 5.23 -14.53 -3.93
N ALA A 96 5.28 -15.14 -5.12
CA ALA A 96 5.05 -14.43 -6.39
C ALA A 96 3.68 -13.73 -6.41
N LEU A 97 2.62 -14.42 -6.00
CA LEU A 97 1.27 -13.84 -5.93
C LEU A 97 1.15 -12.73 -4.87
N LEU A 98 1.91 -12.78 -3.78
CA LEU A 98 1.97 -11.68 -2.81
C LEU A 98 2.64 -10.45 -3.43
N VAL A 99 3.79 -10.62 -4.09
CA VAL A 99 4.47 -9.53 -4.80
C VAL A 99 3.54 -8.92 -5.86
N LEU A 100 2.90 -9.76 -6.68
CA LEU A 100 1.94 -9.31 -7.70
C LEU A 100 0.74 -8.58 -7.10
N SER A 101 0.26 -8.99 -5.92
CA SER A 101 -0.83 -8.27 -5.24
C SER A 101 -0.42 -6.84 -4.85
N GLY A 102 0.82 -6.67 -4.39
CA GLY A 102 1.38 -5.38 -4.04
C GLY A 102 1.57 -4.49 -5.25
N LEU A 103 2.19 -5.02 -6.31
CA LEU A 103 2.36 -4.32 -7.60
C LEU A 103 1.01 -3.91 -8.19
N ALA A 104 -0.02 -4.76 -8.12
CA ALA A 104 -1.35 -4.38 -8.57
C ALA A 104 -1.91 -3.18 -7.79
N GLY A 105 -1.76 -3.15 -6.47
CA GLY A 105 -2.15 -1.99 -5.66
C GLY A 105 -1.37 -0.72 -6.02
N SER A 106 -0.06 -0.84 -6.23
CA SER A 106 0.77 0.29 -6.60
C SER A 106 0.41 0.85 -7.98
N PHE A 107 0.43 0.02 -9.01
CA PHE A 107 0.29 0.46 -10.41
C PHE A 107 -1.17 0.77 -10.81
N LEU A 108 -2.15 0.10 -10.20
CA LEU A 108 -3.56 0.34 -10.53
C LEU A 108 -4.22 1.41 -9.66
N VAL A 109 -3.64 1.74 -8.51
CA VAL A 109 -4.27 2.65 -7.54
C VAL A 109 -3.33 3.77 -7.10
N VAL A 110 -2.16 3.43 -6.55
CA VAL A 110 -1.26 4.43 -5.95
C VAL A 110 -0.70 5.39 -6.99
N HIS A 111 -0.14 4.88 -8.10
CA HIS A 111 0.45 5.70 -9.15
C HIS A 111 -0.60 6.55 -9.89
N PRO A 112 -1.75 6.01 -10.37
CA PRO A 112 -2.76 6.82 -11.02
C PRO A 112 -3.29 7.96 -10.14
N LEU A 113 -3.60 7.68 -8.87
CA LEU A 113 -4.08 8.72 -7.95
C LEU A 113 -2.97 9.69 -7.52
N GLY A 114 -1.73 9.23 -7.42
CA GLY A 114 -0.55 10.08 -7.24
C GLY A 114 -0.38 11.09 -8.36
N ILE A 115 -0.49 10.63 -9.61
CA ILE A 115 -0.46 11.48 -10.82
C ILE A 115 -1.59 12.52 -10.77
N VAL A 116 -2.82 12.11 -10.43
CA VAL A 116 -3.95 13.04 -10.26
C VAL A 116 -3.63 14.11 -9.20
N GLY A 117 -3.04 13.72 -8.07
CA GLY A 117 -2.63 14.67 -7.02
C GLY A 117 -1.56 15.66 -7.48
N MET A 118 -0.59 15.20 -8.28
CA MET A 118 0.43 16.06 -8.86
C MET A 118 -0.15 17.06 -9.87
N VAL A 119 -1.07 16.62 -10.73
CA VAL A 119 -1.77 17.53 -11.67
C VAL A 119 -2.60 18.56 -10.91
N ALA A 120 -3.31 18.14 -9.87
CA ALA A 120 -4.22 19.02 -9.12
C ALA A 120 -3.49 20.06 -8.26
N ASN A 121 -2.33 19.73 -7.70
CA ASN A 121 -1.68 20.53 -6.65
C ASN A 121 -0.29 21.07 -7.04
N ALA A 122 0.22 20.78 -8.24
CA ALA A 122 1.58 21.16 -8.67
C ALA A 122 1.63 21.84 -10.06
N ASP A 123 0.48 22.17 -10.65
CA ASP A 123 0.37 22.75 -12.01
C ASP A 123 1.14 21.97 -13.10
N LEU A 124 1.28 20.65 -12.92
CA LEU A 124 1.92 19.78 -13.89
C LEU A 124 0.92 19.34 -14.96
N SER A 125 1.37 19.27 -16.21
CA SER A 125 0.63 18.55 -17.25
C SER A 125 0.57 17.05 -16.93
N TRP A 126 -0.45 16.35 -17.44
CA TRP A 126 -0.58 14.90 -17.27
C TRP A 126 0.68 14.13 -17.71
N ALA A 127 1.30 14.54 -18.81
CA ALA A 127 2.53 13.93 -19.30
C ALA A 127 3.72 14.19 -18.36
N ALA A 128 3.87 15.42 -17.88
CA ALA A 128 4.94 15.76 -16.93
C ALA A 128 4.77 15.03 -15.59
N ALA A 129 3.54 14.93 -15.09
CA ALA A 129 3.22 14.19 -13.88
C ALA A 129 3.50 12.68 -14.04
N ALA A 130 3.13 12.08 -15.17
CA ALA A 130 3.42 10.68 -15.46
C ALA A 130 4.94 10.41 -15.55
N LEU A 131 5.70 11.27 -16.23
CA LEU A 131 7.15 11.15 -16.33
C LEU A 131 7.83 11.30 -14.97
N ALA A 132 7.36 12.24 -14.13
CA ALA A 132 7.85 12.41 -12.77
C ALA A 132 7.56 11.17 -11.91
N ASP A 133 6.38 10.56 -12.06
CA ASP A 133 5.97 9.37 -11.31
C ASP A 133 6.85 8.14 -11.61
N MET A 134 7.36 8.00 -12.84
CA MET A 134 8.21 6.87 -13.25
C MET A 134 9.48 6.73 -12.40
N LEU A 135 9.96 7.84 -11.80
CA LEU A 135 11.11 7.82 -10.89
C LEU A 135 10.87 6.94 -9.65
N TYR A 136 9.60 6.78 -9.24
CA TYR A 136 9.22 5.99 -8.07
C TYR A 136 9.14 4.49 -8.36
N TRP A 137 9.01 4.10 -9.64
CA TRP A 137 8.68 2.72 -10.04
C TRP A 137 9.76 1.71 -9.65
N PRO A 138 11.08 1.94 -9.86
CA PRO A 138 12.10 0.98 -9.46
C PRO A 138 12.09 0.74 -7.94
N GLY A 139 11.95 1.81 -7.16
CA GLY A 139 11.85 1.73 -5.71
C GLY A 139 10.59 1.01 -5.26
N ASP A 140 9.48 1.17 -5.98
CA ASP A 140 8.22 0.51 -5.65
C ASP A 140 8.23 -1.00 -5.95
N VAL A 141 8.89 -1.42 -7.03
CA VAL A 141 9.16 -2.84 -7.30
C VAL A 141 9.98 -3.46 -6.18
N ILE A 142 11.06 -2.79 -5.76
CA ILE A 142 11.91 -3.27 -4.64
C ILE A 142 11.10 -3.38 -3.35
N LYS A 143 10.28 -2.37 -3.04
CA LYS A 143 9.41 -2.39 -1.85
C LYS A 143 8.41 -3.55 -1.89
N ASN A 144 7.80 -3.83 -3.05
CA ASN A 144 6.83 -4.91 -3.16
C ASN A 144 7.46 -6.31 -3.08
N LEU A 145 8.69 -6.47 -3.58
CA LEU A 145 9.49 -7.69 -3.35
C LEU A 145 9.75 -7.90 -1.85
N ALA A 146 10.21 -6.85 -1.16
CA ALA A 146 10.44 -6.89 0.28
C ALA A 146 9.14 -7.16 1.06
N ALA A 147 8.04 -6.48 0.71
CA ALA A 147 6.74 -6.66 1.34
C ALA A 147 6.26 -8.11 1.22
N GLY A 148 6.35 -8.70 0.02
CA GLY A 148 5.98 -10.10 -0.21
C GLY A 148 6.82 -11.07 0.63
N ALA A 149 8.13 -10.82 0.76
CA ALA A 149 9.04 -11.68 1.51
C ALA A 149 8.75 -11.62 3.02
N ILE A 150 8.55 -10.40 3.55
CA ILE A 150 8.19 -10.17 4.94
C ILE A 150 6.82 -10.77 5.25
N ALA A 151 5.80 -10.51 4.41
CA ALA A 151 4.46 -11.05 4.60
C ALA A 151 4.45 -12.59 4.57
N ALA A 152 5.17 -13.21 3.64
CA ALA A 152 5.32 -14.67 3.60
C ALA A 152 5.95 -15.22 4.89
N SER A 153 6.96 -14.52 5.44
CA SER A 153 7.62 -14.90 6.69
C SER A 153 6.68 -14.73 7.89
N VAL A 154 5.92 -13.64 7.97
CA VAL A 154 4.92 -13.41 9.04
C VAL A 154 3.86 -14.51 9.01
N HIS A 155 3.33 -14.87 7.85
CA HIS A 155 2.32 -15.94 7.75
C HIS A 155 2.88 -17.33 8.05
N ALA A 156 4.17 -17.55 7.82
CA ALA A 156 4.85 -18.79 8.24
C ALA A 156 5.06 -18.85 9.76
N ALA A 157 5.46 -17.74 10.39
CA ALA A 157 5.68 -17.64 11.83
C ALA A 157 4.37 -17.61 12.64
N PHE A 158 3.31 -17.02 12.09
CA PHE A 158 2.00 -16.87 12.72
C PHE A 158 0.86 -17.46 11.87
N PRO A 159 0.76 -18.80 11.73
CA PRO A 159 -0.25 -19.45 10.89
C PRO A 159 -1.71 -19.13 11.26
N ARG A 160 -1.95 -18.64 12.49
CA ARG A 160 -3.27 -18.21 12.97
C ARG A 160 -3.83 -17.00 12.21
N LEU A 161 -2.98 -16.23 11.54
CA LEU A 161 -3.38 -15.10 10.69
C LEU A 161 -3.90 -15.53 9.31
N LEU A 162 -3.65 -16.79 8.91
CA LEU A 162 -4.17 -17.31 7.65
C LEU A 162 -5.70 -17.43 7.69
N PRO A 163 -6.40 -17.15 6.58
CA PRO A 163 -7.84 -17.38 6.49
C PRO A 163 -8.15 -18.84 6.84
N ARG A 164 -8.79 -19.07 7.98
CA ARG A 164 -9.29 -20.41 8.35
C ARG A 164 -10.35 -20.81 7.31
N HIS A 165 -10.19 -21.98 6.71
CA HIS A 165 -11.24 -22.56 5.88
C HIS A 165 -12.54 -22.57 6.69
N ALA A 166 -13.59 -21.93 6.17
CA ALA A 166 -14.91 -21.90 6.77
C ALA A 166 -15.64 -23.27 6.70
N SER A 167 -14.90 -24.38 6.78
CA SER A 167 -15.41 -25.74 6.64
C SER A 167 -16.02 -26.29 7.94
N ARG A 168 -16.14 -25.49 9.00
CA ARG A 168 -16.66 -25.94 10.31
C ARG A 168 -18.07 -25.46 10.67
N ARG A 169 -18.71 -24.60 9.86
CA ARG A 169 -20.10 -24.18 10.12
C ARG A 169 -21.16 -25.08 9.48
N ALA A 170 -20.80 -25.94 8.52
CA ALA A 170 -21.72 -26.91 7.92
C ALA A 170 -21.86 -28.22 8.72
N ALA A 171 -20.91 -28.52 9.64
CA ALA A 171 -20.90 -29.75 10.43
C ALA A 171 -21.47 -29.58 11.86
N ALA A 172 -21.92 -28.38 12.22
CA ALA A 172 -22.51 -28.08 13.54
C ALA A 172 -24.02 -27.79 13.46
N GLY A 173 -24.64 -28.09 12.32
CA GLY A 173 -26.08 -27.96 12.09
C GLY A 173 -26.71 -29.23 11.51
N ALA A 174 -26.07 -30.38 11.72
CA ALA A 174 -26.61 -31.71 11.44
C ALA A 174 -26.89 -32.42 12.76
#